data_AF-A9A7Q6-F1
#
_entry.id   AF-A9A7Q6-F1
#
_cell.length_a   1.000
_cell.length_b   1.000
_cell.length_c   1.000
_cell.angle_alpha   90.00
_cell.angle_beta   90.00
_cell.angle_gamma   90.00
#
_symmetry.space_group_name_H-M   'P 1'
#
loop_
_entity.id
_entity.type
_entity.pdbx_description
1 polymer ?
#
loop_
_entity_poly.entity_id
_entity_poly.type
_entity_poly.pdbx_seq_one_letter_code
_entity_poly.pdbx_strand_id
1 'polypeptide(L)'
;MLPNKKALDLIKIYMEKDFTSKNLKELIKKLIESDLLVKTEDGTFTVRSEDPEELMHSRVGALTEGIEKFAVPSKVESIKNPKILDLCSGMGYNAVSALHYNINSEIDMVEYSKEMLFLSLALDIPIKEHFIVKNAISEFFKGNLNQKIRIFNEDARITLLRKDLKKYDYVFHDAFSPANDPVLYTVDFLKLIYETMTDSGVLISYSSSIPFRSALVNCGFIISEGPAVGRKRGATLAYKNPDEFQKKNIKRIPEADERLIALSTVGVPFYDKNLDLNSDEIIKNREIDRINLKNLLGNKCYSTTRIKAGKIDEKLLKIQNENLNSSEIIKKMKKIYFEY
;
A
#
# COMPACT_ATOMS: atom_id res chain seq x y z
N MET A 1 -7.21 -4.88 8.32
CA MET A 1 -8.37 -4.48 9.13
C MET A 1 -9.50 -4.17 8.18
N LEU A 2 -10.44 -5.07 7.93
CA LEU A 2 -11.56 -4.73 7.03
C LEU A 2 -12.44 -3.64 7.68
N PRO A 3 -13.18 -2.83 6.89
CA PRO A 3 -14.13 -1.88 7.46
C PRO A 3 -15.23 -2.59 8.24
N ASN A 4 -15.72 -1.97 9.32
CA ASN A 4 -16.76 -2.58 10.14
C ASN A 4 -18.01 -2.95 9.33
N LYS A 5 -18.44 -4.21 9.40
CA LYS A 5 -19.60 -4.72 8.64
C LYS A 5 -20.89 -3.93 8.91
N LYS A 6 -21.15 -3.51 10.15
CA LYS A 6 -22.35 -2.70 10.48
C LYS A 6 -22.28 -1.31 9.82
N ALA A 7 -21.08 -0.74 9.68
CA ALA A 7 -20.89 0.51 8.97
C ALA A 7 -21.20 0.33 7.48
N LEU A 8 -20.67 -0.73 6.87
CA LEU A 8 -20.94 -1.08 5.46
C LEU A 8 -22.43 -1.28 5.21
N ASP A 9 -23.12 -2.07 6.05
CA ASP A 9 -24.56 -2.32 5.93
C ASP A 9 -25.38 -1.02 6.02
N LEU A 10 -25.02 -0.13 6.96
CA LEU A 10 -25.68 1.16 7.10
C LEU A 10 -25.43 2.06 5.88
N ILE A 11 -24.19 2.11 5.38
CA ILE A 11 -23.85 2.90 4.19
C ILE A 11 -24.65 2.40 2.97
N LYS A 12 -24.75 1.09 2.81
CA LYS A 12 -25.51 0.46 1.71
C LYS A 12 -26.98 0.86 1.70
N ILE A 13 -27.62 0.98 2.87
CA ILE A 13 -29.01 1.49 2.98
C ILE A 13 -29.13 2.91 2.42
N TYR A 14 -28.11 3.76 2.60
CA TYR A 14 -28.11 5.13 2.11
C TYR A 14 -27.69 5.26 0.64
N MET A 15 -26.96 4.28 0.11
CA MET A 15 -26.64 4.19 -1.32
C MET A 15 -27.90 3.97 -2.19
N GLU A 16 -28.92 3.31 -1.64
CA GLU A 16 -30.22 3.10 -2.32
C GLU A 16 -31.15 4.33 -2.26
N LYS A 17 -30.74 5.41 -1.58
CA LYS A 17 -31.49 6.68 -1.49
C LYS A 17 -30.90 7.70 -2.45
N ASP A 18 -31.65 8.76 -2.75
CA ASP A 18 -31.12 9.92 -3.48
C ASP A 18 -29.95 10.57 -2.73
N PHE A 19 -28.91 11.01 -3.45
CA PHE A 19 -27.67 11.56 -2.87
C PHE A 19 -27.82 13.03 -2.43
N THR A 20 -28.96 13.35 -1.83
CA THR A 20 -29.26 14.69 -1.32
C THR A 20 -28.39 15.00 -0.10
N SER A 21 -28.09 16.29 0.11
CA SER A 21 -27.37 16.75 1.31
C SER A 21 -28.05 16.28 2.61
N LYS A 22 -29.39 16.17 2.62
CA LYS A 22 -30.16 15.66 3.75
C LYS A 22 -29.79 14.20 4.08
N ASN A 23 -29.84 13.31 3.08
CA ASN A 23 -29.55 11.89 3.27
C ASN A 23 -28.09 11.66 3.65
N LEU A 24 -27.15 12.37 3.02
CA LEU A 24 -25.72 12.27 3.34
C LEU A 24 -25.41 12.73 4.77
N LYS A 25 -26.00 13.84 5.23
CA LYS A 25 -25.86 14.30 6.62
C LYS A 25 -26.48 13.33 7.63
N GLU A 26 -27.62 12.72 7.28
CA GLU A 26 -28.27 11.73 8.13
C GLU A 26 -27.42 10.45 8.26
N LEU A 27 -26.79 9.99 7.17
CA LEU A 27 -25.83 8.88 7.19
C LEU A 27 -24.69 9.14 8.19
N ILE A 28 -24.03 10.30 8.08
CA ILE A 28 -22.94 10.69 8.99
C ILE A 28 -23.42 10.69 10.44
N LYS A 29 -24.58 11.30 10.70
CA LYS A 29 -25.18 11.35 12.03
C LYS A 29 -25.38 9.94 12.59
N LYS A 30 -26.00 9.03 11.84
CA LYS A 30 -26.25 7.65 12.30
C LYS A 30 -24.97 6.86 12.52
N LEU A 31 -23.97 7.02 11.65
CA LEU A 31 -22.68 6.35 11.82
C LEU A 31 -21.96 6.82 13.09
N ILE A 32 -22.01 8.12 13.41
CA ILE A 32 -21.43 8.68 14.64
C ILE A 32 -22.22 8.21 15.87
N GLU A 33 -23.55 8.28 15.84
CA GLU A 33 -24.41 7.83 16.96
C GLU A 33 -24.24 6.33 17.27
N SER A 34 -23.87 5.54 16.26
CA SER A 34 -23.60 4.11 16.39
C SER A 34 -22.14 3.79 16.72
N ASP A 35 -21.30 4.80 16.93
CA ASP A 35 -19.84 4.67 17.15
C ASP A 35 -19.11 3.92 16.02
N LEU A 36 -19.55 4.09 14.78
CA LEU A 36 -18.98 3.45 13.59
C LEU A 36 -18.08 4.39 12.78
N LEU A 37 -18.27 5.70 12.93
CA LEU A 37 -17.47 6.74 12.30
C LEU A 37 -16.88 7.64 13.38
N VAL A 38 -15.55 7.72 13.41
CA VAL A 38 -14.78 8.37 14.47
C VAL A 38 -14.06 9.58 13.89
N LYS A 39 -14.19 10.73 14.56
CA LYS A 39 -13.45 11.94 14.21
C LYS A 39 -12.00 11.83 14.70
N THR A 40 -11.03 12.10 13.83
CA THR A 40 -9.59 12.12 14.14
C THR A 40 -9.14 13.50 14.62
N GLU A 41 -7.90 13.59 15.11
CA GLU A 41 -7.32 14.82 15.64
C GLU A 41 -7.17 15.92 14.58
N ASP A 42 -6.87 15.56 13.33
CA ASP A 42 -6.82 16.49 12.19
C ASP A 42 -8.20 16.93 11.65
N GLY A 43 -9.28 16.54 12.34
CA GLY A 43 -10.64 16.94 11.99
C GLY A 43 -11.31 16.10 10.90
N THR A 44 -10.59 15.15 10.29
CA THR A 44 -11.17 14.18 9.36
C THR A 44 -11.88 13.04 10.08
N PHE A 45 -12.44 12.09 9.31
CA PHE A 45 -13.12 10.94 9.87
C PHE A 45 -12.51 9.64 9.37
N THR A 46 -12.49 8.65 10.26
CA THR A 46 -12.15 7.27 9.93
C THR A 46 -13.28 6.34 10.34
N VAL A 47 -13.44 5.24 9.63
CA VAL A 47 -14.38 4.17 9.97
C VAL A 47 -13.71 3.23 10.97
N ARG A 48 -14.50 2.65 11.89
CA ARG A 48 -14.02 1.54 12.72
C ARG A 48 -13.72 0.32 11.85
N SER A 49 -12.76 -0.49 12.27
CA SER A 49 -12.55 -1.77 11.60
C SER A 49 -13.54 -2.84 12.10
N GLU A 50 -13.48 -4.04 11.53
CA GLU A 50 -14.14 -5.22 12.10
C GLU A 50 -13.65 -5.55 13.51
N ASP A 51 -12.37 -5.30 13.81
CA ASP A 51 -11.92 -5.22 15.20
C ASP A 51 -12.44 -3.90 15.80
N PRO A 52 -13.36 -3.97 16.78
CA PRO A 52 -13.99 -2.77 17.34
C PRO A 52 -12.99 -1.84 18.05
N GLU A 53 -11.82 -2.33 18.46
CA GLU A 53 -10.78 -1.53 19.12
C GLU A 53 -9.86 -0.81 18.13
N GLU A 54 -9.93 -1.16 16.84
CA GLU A 54 -9.07 -0.60 15.80
C GLU A 54 -9.83 0.30 14.80
N LEU A 55 -9.08 1.22 14.20
CA LEU A 55 -9.57 2.20 13.22
C LEU A 55 -8.87 1.98 11.88
N MET A 56 -9.58 2.28 10.78
CA MET A 56 -9.04 2.18 9.41
C MET A 56 -7.83 3.11 9.18
N HIS A 57 -7.89 4.33 9.73
CA HIS A 57 -6.76 5.27 9.82
C HIS A 57 -6.43 5.54 11.29
N SER A 58 -5.19 5.96 11.58
CA SER A 58 -4.82 6.30 12.95
C SER A 58 -5.59 7.50 13.50
N ARG A 59 -5.62 7.63 14.82
CA ARG A 59 -6.26 8.75 15.53
C ARG A 59 -5.67 10.12 15.18
N VAL A 60 -4.42 10.16 14.72
CA VAL A 60 -3.75 11.39 14.29
C VAL A 60 -4.53 12.07 13.17
N GLY A 61 -5.00 11.29 12.18
CA GLY A 61 -5.68 11.90 11.05
C GLY A 61 -5.63 11.15 9.74
N ALA A 62 -6.77 10.93 9.09
CA ALA A 62 -6.80 10.26 7.78
C ALA A 62 -6.20 11.13 6.67
N LEU A 63 -6.44 12.45 6.69
CA LEU A 63 -5.80 13.38 5.76
C LEU A 63 -4.30 13.53 6.06
N THR A 64 -3.94 13.65 7.34
CA THR A 64 -2.53 13.72 7.77
C THR A 64 -1.76 12.49 7.29
N GLU A 65 -2.36 11.29 7.40
CA GLU A 65 -1.75 10.08 6.86
C GLU A 65 -1.58 10.12 5.34
N GLY A 66 -2.62 10.52 4.59
CA GLY A 66 -2.53 10.66 3.13
C GLY A 66 -1.43 11.62 2.68
N ILE A 67 -1.25 12.73 3.41
CA ILE A 67 -0.19 13.70 3.13
C ILE A 67 1.19 13.13 3.49
N GLU A 68 1.37 12.74 4.75
CA GLU A 68 2.69 12.46 5.31
C GLU A 68 3.25 11.10 4.90
N LYS A 69 2.38 10.12 4.61
CA LYS A 69 2.79 8.77 4.19
C LYS A 69 2.84 8.59 2.68
N PHE A 70 2.04 9.34 1.91
CA PHE A 70 1.91 9.14 0.46
C PHE A 70 2.29 10.37 -0.36
N ALA A 71 1.59 11.49 -0.21
CA ALA A 71 1.81 12.67 -1.08
C ALA A 71 3.22 13.25 -0.91
N VAL A 72 3.66 13.56 0.31
CA VAL A 72 4.98 14.14 0.58
C VAL A 72 6.11 13.17 0.19
N PRO A 73 6.08 11.87 0.56
CA PRO A 73 7.15 10.95 0.17
C PRO A 73 7.22 10.71 -1.34
N SER A 74 6.10 10.82 -2.06
CA SER A 74 6.08 10.70 -3.52
C SER A 74 6.72 11.89 -4.24
N LYS A 75 6.78 13.06 -3.60
CA LYS A 75 7.19 14.33 -4.23
C LYS A 75 6.37 14.63 -5.49
N VAL A 76 5.06 14.41 -5.42
CA VAL A 76 4.13 14.51 -6.56
C VAL A 76 4.18 15.89 -7.24
N GLU A 77 4.55 16.95 -6.51
CA GLU A 77 4.76 18.30 -7.01
C GLU A 77 5.93 18.44 -7.98
N SER A 78 6.86 17.47 -8.01
CA SER A 78 8.05 17.51 -8.86
C SER A 78 7.80 17.16 -10.33
N ILE A 79 6.63 16.62 -10.65
CA ILE A 79 6.23 16.22 -12.01
C ILE A 79 5.07 17.11 -12.48
N LYS A 80 5.05 17.53 -13.74
CA LYS A 80 4.04 18.48 -14.25
C LYS A 80 2.60 17.93 -14.21
N ASN A 81 2.40 16.70 -14.71
CA ASN A 81 1.09 16.03 -14.82
C ASN A 81 1.24 14.57 -14.37
N PRO A 82 1.44 14.33 -13.06
CA PRO A 82 1.76 13.00 -12.58
C PRO A 82 0.56 12.06 -12.74
N LYS A 83 0.84 10.82 -13.12
CA LYS A 83 -0.15 9.75 -13.21
C LYS A 83 -0.04 8.85 -11.98
N ILE A 84 -1.12 8.75 -11.23
CA ILE A 84 -1.14 8.08 -9.93
C ILE A 84 -2.13 6.93 -9.97
N LEU A 85 -1.70 5.76 -9.50
CA LEU A 85 -2.57 4.64 -9.18
C LEU A 85 -2.78 4.61 -7.67
N ASP A 86 -4.00 4.87 -7.21
CA ASP A 86 -4.39 4.83 -5.79
C ASP A 86 -5.10 3.50 -5.49
N LEU A 87 -4.35 2.53 -4.97
CA LEU A 87 -4.84 1.19 -4.67
C LEU A 87 -5.43 1.14 -3.26
N CYS A 88 -6.63 0.58 -3.15
CA CYS A 88 -7.43 0.58 -1.92
C CYS A 88 -7.76 2.02 -1.48
N SER A 89 -8.22 2.83 -2.44
CA SER A 89 -8.41 4.27 -2.26
C SER A 89 -9.41 4.64 -1.16
N GLY A 90 -10.29 3.71 -0.73
CA GLY A 90 -11.23 3.88 0.36
C GLY A 90 -12.10 5.12 0.19
N MET A 91 -11.91 6.10 1.08
CA MET A 91 -12.64 7.39 1.08
C MET A 91 -11.97 8.46 0.19
N GLY A 92 -10.84 8.13 -0.45
CA GLY A 92 -10.10 9.01 -1.37
C GLY A 92 -9.09 9.95 -0.71
N TYR A 93 -8.69 9.72 0.54
CA TYR A 93 -7.74 10.60 1.26
C TYR A 93 -6.40 10.74 0.54
N ASN A 94 -5.87 9.66 -0.03
CA ASN A 94 -4.60 9.68 -0.76
C ASN A 94 -4.72 10.48 -2.06
N ALA A 95 -5.79 10.26 -2.84
CA ALA A 95 -6.09 11.06 -4.03
C ALA A 95 -6.27 12.56 -3.73
N VAL A 96 -7.02 12.88 -2.66
CA VAL A 96 -7.21 14.25 -2.17
C VAL A 96 -5.88 14.89 -1.80
N SER A 97 -5.02 14.16 -1.09
CA SER A 97 -3.67 14.61 -0.71
C SER A 97 -2.78 14.84 -1.92
N ALA A 98 -2.80 13.95 -2.92
CA ALA A 98 -2.02 14.13 -4.15
C ALA A 98 -2.44 15.38 -4.92
N LEU A 99 -3.75 15.62 -5.06
CA LEU A 99 -4.29 16.81 -5.73
C LEU A 99 -3.94 18.10 -4.99
N HIS A 100 -3.87 18.06 -3.67
CA HIS A 100 -3.47 19.20 -2.85
C HIS A 100 -2.06 19.70 -3.18
N TYR A 101 -1.12 18.77 -3.36
CA TYR A 101 0.27 19.10 -3.72
C TYR A 101 0.44 19.32 -5.22
N ASN A 102 -0.35 18.63 -6.04
CA ASN A 102 -0.32 18.80 -7.48
C ASN A 102 -1.72 18.65 -8.09
N ILE A 103 -2.35 19.81 -8.32
CA ILE A 103 -3.69 19.87 -8.87
C ILE A 103 -3.79 19.24 -10.26
N ASN A 104 -2.69 19.08 -11.00
CA ASN A 104 -2.69 18.49 -12.35
C ASN A 104 -2.57 16.97 -12.35
N SER A 105 -2.56 16.34 -11.18
CA SER A 105 -2.53 14.88 -11.07
C SER A 105 -3.70 14.23 -11.80
N GLU A 106 -3.40 13.20 -12.59
CA GLU A 106 -4.37 12.26 -13.12
C GLU A 106 -4.35 11.02 -12.25
N ILE A 107 -5.51 10.59 -11.76
CA ILE A 107 -5.59 9.55 -10.72
C ILE A 107 -6.51 8.44 -11.18
N ASP A 108 -6.03 7.21 -11.08
CA ASP A 108 -6.85 6.02 -11.16
C ASP A 108 -7.04 5.47 -9.75
N MET A 109 -8.24 5.63 -9.21
CA MET A 109 -8.64 5.09 -7.91
C MET A 109 -9.18 3.69 -8.09
N VAL A 110 -8.60 2.72 -7.37
CA VAL A 110 -9.06 1.33 -7.34
C VAL A 110 -9.55 1.02 -5.94
N GLU A 111 -10.82 0.69 -5.81
CA GLU A 111 -11.42 0.38 -4.51
C GLU A 111 -12.44 -0.74 -4.63
N TYR A 112 -12.30 -1.77 -3.80
CA TYR A 112 -13.20 -2.91 -3.82
C TYR A 112 -14.55 -2.60 -3.14
N SER A 113 -14.54 -1.89 -2.01
CA SER A 113 -15.74 -1.51 -1.28
C SER A 113 -16.39 -0.26 -1.88
N LYS A 114 -17.50 -0.50 -2.59
CA LYS A 114 -18.35 0.57 -3.14
C LYS A 114 -18.91 1.47 -2.03
N GLU A 115 -19.15 0.91 -0.84
CA GLU A 115 -19.62 1.63 0.33
C GLU A 115 -18.59 2.65 0.83
N MET A 116 -17.31 2.30 0.86
CA MET A 116 -16.24 3.23 1.27
C MET A 116 -16.09 4.40 0.28
N LEU A 117 -16.18 4.13 -1.02
CA LEU A 117 -16.25 5.18 -2.04
C LEU A 117 -17.47 6.10 -1.80
N PHE A 118 -18.65 5.52 -1.58
CA PHE A 118 -19.87 6.29 -1.35
C PHE A 118 -19.77 7.19 -0.13
N LEU A 119 -19.18 6.70 0.96
CA LEU A 119 -19.02 7.46 2.19
C LEU A 119 -18.27 8.77 1.97
N SER A 120 -17.31 8.82 1.04
CA SER A 120 -16.61 10.05 0.64
C SER A 120 -17.55 11.20 0.25
N LEU A 121 -18.70 10.89 -0.38
CA LEU A 121 -19.70 11.90 -0.74
C LEU A 121 -20.30 12.59 0.49
N ALA A 122 -20.39 11.87 1.62
CA ALA A 122 -20.99 12.34 2.86
C ALA A 122 -19.99 13.05 3.79
N LEU A 123 -18.70 12.75 3.66
CA LEU A 123 -17.63 13.30 4.52
C LEU A 123 -17.32 14.77 4.19
N ASP A 124 -16.63 15.46 5.08
CA ASP A 124 -16.04 16.78 4.80
C ASP A 124 -14.54 16.75 5.16
N ILE A 125 -13.69 16.54 4.15
CA ILE A 125 -12.24 16.61 4.27
C ILE A 125 -11.86 18.10 4.16
N PRO A 126 -11.09 18.66 5.12
CA PRO A 126 -10.89 20.10 5.27
C PRO A 126 -9.86 20.68 4.28
N ILE A 127 -9.91 20.27 3.01
CA ILE A 127 -9.13 20.86 1.91
C ILE A 127 -9.97 21.00 0.65
N LYS A 128 -9.72 22.06 -0.14
CA LYS A 128 -10.57 22.43 -1.29
C LYS A 128 -10.59 21.37 -2.40
N GLU A 129 -9.49 20.64 -2.58
CA GLU A 129 -9.35 19.61 -3.61
C GLU A 129 -10.27 18.40 -3.39
N HIS A 130 -10.78 18.24 -2.16
CA HIS A 130 -11.81 17.24 -1.85
C HIS A 130 -13.03 17.35 -2.78
N PHE A 131 -13.41 18.56 -3.21
CA PHE A 131 -14.52 18.75 -4.15
C PHE A 131 -14.30 18.01 -5.48
N ILE A 132 -13.06 17.92 -5.96
CA ILE A 132 -12.72 17.26 -7.22
C ILE A 132 -12.94 15.75 -7.10
N VAL A 133 -12.49 15.16 -5.99
CA VAL A 133 -12.65 13.73 -5.70
C VAL A 133 -14.12 13.40 -5.47
N LYS A 134 -14.84 14.18 -4.66
CA LYS A 134 -16.29 14.05 -4.48
C LYS A 134 -17.06 14.11 -5.79
N ASN A 135 -16.71 15.05 -6.67
CA ASN A 135 -17.36 15.16 -7.96
C ASN A 135 -17.09 13.92 -8.83
N ALA A 136 -15.85 13.43 -8.88
CA ALA A 136 -15.52 12.20 -9.60
C ALA A 136 -16.30 10.98 -9.08
N ILE A 137 -16.39 10.82 -7.76
CA ILE A 137 -17.18 9.75 -7.12
C ILE A 137 -18.67 9.92 -7.45
N SER A 138 -19.20 11.14 -7.38
CA SER A 138 -20.60 11.40 -7.71
C SER A 138 -20.92 11.04 -9.17
N GLU A 139 -20.04 11.41 -10.10
CA GLU A 139 -20.17 11.06 -11.52
C GLU A 139 -20.06 9.55 -11.74
N PHE A 140 -19.14 8.87 -11.05
CA PHE A 140 -19.03 7.41 -11.09
C PHE A 140 -20.35 6.73 -10.68
N PHE A 141 -21.00 7.17 -9.60
CA PHE A 141 -22.29 6.60 -9.20
C PHE A 141 -23.45 6.94 -10.16
N LYS A 142 -23.32 8.00 -10.98
CA LYS A 142 -24.25 8.30 -12.07
C LYS A 142 -23.97 7.52 -13.36
N GLY A 143 -22.89 6.72 -13.38
CA GLY A 143 -22.45 5.99 -14.57
C GLY A 143 -21.65 6.84 -15.57
N ASN A 144 -21.19 8.02 -15.17
CA ASN A 144 -20.42 8.93 -16.01
C ASN A 144 -18.92 8.72 -15.79
N LEU A 145 -18.15 8.92 -16.87
CA LEU A 145 -16.70 8.86 -16.82
C LEU A 145 -16.10 10.22 -16.47
N ASN A 146 -15.12 10.24 -15.56
CA ASN A 146 -14.30 11.40 -15.29
C ASN A 146 -12.89 11.16 -15.83
N GLN A 147 -12.40 12.08 -16.66
CA GLN A 147 -11.11 11.93 -17.35
C GLN A 147 -9.91 12.14 -16.43
N LYS A 148 -10.06 12.98 -15.40
CA LYS A 148 -8.99 13.32 -14.46
C LYS A 148 -8.87 12.29 -13.36
N ILE A 149 -10.00 11.79 -12.85
CA ILE A 149 -10.05 10.74 -11.84
C ILE A 149 -10.89 9.60 -12.38
N ARG A 150 -10.26 8.48 -12.75
CA ARG A 150 -10.97 7.24 -13.12
C ARG A 150 -11.17 6.40 -11.87
N ILE A 151 -12.35 5.81 -11.71
CA ILE A 151 -12.67 4.95 -10.56
C ILE A 151 -12.96 3.55 -11.07
N PHE A 152 -12.23 2.58 -10.53
CA PHE A 152 -12.42 1.15 -10.75
C PHE A 152 -12.94 0.53 -9.44
N ASN A 153 -14.20 0.10 -9.45
CA ASN A 153 -14.80 -0.59 -8.31
C ASN A 153 -14.81 -2.10 -8.52
N GLU A 154 -13.63 -2.70 -8.41
CA GLU A 154 -13.38 -4.12 -8.65
C GLU A 154 -12.12 -4.59 -7.90
N ASP A 155 -11.81 -5.88 -7.97
CA ASP A 155 -10.54 -6.40 -7.46
C ASP A 155 -9.36 -5.75 -8.22
N ALA A 156 -8.37 -5.25 -7.48
CA ALA A 156 -7.20 -4.62 -8.07
C ALA A 156 -6.39 -5.58 -8.97
N ARG A 157 -6.44 -6.89 -8.70
CA ARG A 157 -5.84 -7.93 -9.57
C ARG A 157 -6.47 -7.90 -10.97
N ILE A 158 -7.78 -7.71 -11.05
CA ILE A 158 -8.50 -7.59 -12.33
C ILE A 158 -8.16 -6.25 -13.00
N THR A 159 -8.16 -5.16 -12.22
CA THR A 159 -7.87 -3.81 -12.75
C THR A 159 -6.50 -3.76 -13.44
N LEU A 160 -5.46 -4.32 -12.83
CA LEU A 160 -4.10 -4.29 -13.38
C LEU A 160 -3.90 -5.14 -14.64
N LEU A 161 -4.84 -6.01 -14.99
CA LEU A 161 -4.82 -6.78 -16.23
C LEU A 161 -5.45 -6.03 -17.42
N ARG A 162 -6.04 -4.86 -17.18
CA ARG A 162 -6.70 -4.09 -18.23
C ARG A 162 -5.67 -3.46 -19.18
N LYS A 163 -6.03 -3.43 -20.47
CA LYS A 163 -5.16 -2.90 -21.54
C LYS A 163 -5.22 -1.38 -21.68
N ASP A 164 -6.24 -0.73 -21.11
CA ASP A 164 -6.48 0.71 -21.16
C ASP A 164 -5.93 1.47 -19.94
N LEU A 165 -5.11 0.81 -19.12
CA LEU A 165 -4.39 1.48 -18.05
C LEU A 165 -3.29 2.38 -18.57
N LYS A 166 -3.09 3.48 -17.85
CA LYS A 166 -1.97 4.38 -18.06
C LYS A 166 -0.69 3.73 -17.54
N LYS A 167 0.47 4.27 -17.92
CA LYS A 167 1.70 4.08 -17.15
C LYS A 167 1.71 5.08 -15.99
N TYR A 168 2.03 4.61 -14.79
CA TYR A 168 1.99 5.42 -13.58
C TYR A 168 3.36 5.85 -13.11
N ASP A 169 3.47 7.13 -12.75
CA ASP A 169 4.65 7.70 -12.10
C ASP A 169 4.64 7.35 -10.60
N TYR A 170 3.45 7.25 -10.01
CA TYR A 170 3.29 6.93 -8.60
C TYR A 170 2.23 5.85 -8.40
N VAL A 171 2.52 4.94 -7.47
CA VAL A 171 1.55 3.95 -6.98
C VAL A 171 1.43 4.11 -5.48
N PHE A 172 0.26 4.53 -5.02
CA PHE A 172 -0.08 4.53 -3.61
C PHE A 172 -0.66 3.16 -3.26
N HIS A 173 0.11 2.36 -2.54
CA HIS A 173 -0.26 1.02 -2.11
C HIS A 173 -0.70 1.05 -0.66
N ASP A 174 -2.01 1.26 -0.46
CA ASP A 174 -2.65 1.42 0.85
C ASP A 174 -3.62 0.29 1.19
N ALA A 175 -3.24 -0.95 0.82
CA ALA A 175 -4.00 -2.13 1.19
C ALA A 175 -3.88 -2.45 2.69
N PHE A 176 -4.72 -3.38 3.18
CA PHE A 176 -4.59 -3.88 4.55
C PHE A 176 -3.27 -4.58 4.80
N SER A 177 -2.82 -4.61 6.06
CA SER A 177 -1.49 -5.15 6.33
C SER A 177 -1.32 -6.59 5.77
N PRO A 178 -0.12 -6.97 5.29
CA PRO A 178 0.11 -8.29 4.68
C PRO A 178 -0.17 -9.48 5.59
N ALA A 179 -0.21 -9.26 6.92
CA ALA A 179 -0.56 -10.31 7.88
C ALA A 179 -2.07 -10.57 7.93
N ASN A 180 -2.89 -9.57 7.58
CA ASN A 180 -4.34 -9.66 7.58
C ASN A 180 -4.85 -10.04 6.18
N ASP A 181 -4.27 -9.43 5.15
CA ASP A 181 -4.65 -9.68 3.76
C ASP A 181 -3.42 -9.56 2.84
N PRO A 182 -2.81 -10.68 2.42
CA PRO A 182 -1.63 -10.69 1.57
C PRO A 182 -1.95 -10.60 0.07
N VAL A 183 -3.23 -10.59 -0.34
CA VAL A 183 -3.64 -10.71 -1.76
C VAL A 183 -2.91 -9.69 -2.64
N LEU A 184 -2.81 -8.45 -2.16
CA LEU A 184 -2.15 -7.35 -2.89
C LEU A 184 -0.64 -7.21 -2.57
N TYR A 185 -0.04 -8.20 -1.92
CA TYR A 185 1.40 -8.21 -1.55
C TYR A 185 2.17 -9.39 -2.15
N THR A 186 1.53 -10.14 -3.04
CA THR A 186 2.15 -11.27 -3.72
C THR A 186 3.16 -10.81 -4.77
N VAL A 187 4.18 -11.62 -5.03
CA VAL A 187 5.16 -11.33 -6.09
C VAL A 187 4.46 -11.13 -7.43
N ASP A 188 3.46 -11.97 -7.72
CA ASP A 188 2.72 -11.97 -8.98
C ASP A 188 1.94 -10.66 -9.19
N PHE A 189 1.21 -10.19 -8.16
CA PHE A 189 0.50 -8.91 -8.22
C PHE A 189 1.47 -7.71 -8.29
N LEU A 190 2.53 -7.70 -7.48
CA LEU A 190 3.51 -6.61 -7.49
C LEU A 190 4.29 -6.53 -8.81
N LYS A 191 4.42 -7.65 -9.53
CA LYS A 191 4.98 -7.67 -10.88
C LYS A 191 4.08 -6.95 -11.87
N LEU A 192 2.75 -7.13 -11.79
CA LEU A 192 1.81 -6.32 -12.59
C LEU A 192 1.96 -4.83 -12.29
N ILE A 193 2.14 -4.45 -11.01
CA ILE A 193 2.42 -3.05 -10.66
C ILE A 193 3.73 -2.59 -11.33
N TYR A 194 4.81 -3.35 -11.19
CA TYR A 194 6.10 -3.01 -11.81
C TYR A 194 5.96 -2.80 -13.32
N GLU A 195 5.20 -3.67 -13.99
CA GLU A 195 4.96 -3.57 -15.42
C GLU A 195 4.12 -2.35 -15.80
N THR A 196 3.15 -1.94 -14.99
CA THR A 196 2.30 -0.74 -15.22
C THR A 196 2.95 0.59 -14.83
N MET A 197 4.11 0.59 -14.17
CA MET A 197 4.81 1.83 -13.82
C MET A 197 5.72 2.36 -14.94
N THR A 198 5.97 3.68 -14.95
CA THR A 198 7.05 4.31 -15.72
C THR A 198 8.41 3.99 -15.10
N ASP A 199 9.48 4.13 -15.89
CA ASP A 199 10.83 4.20 -15.31
C ASP A 199 10.94 5.46 -14.45
N SER A 200 11.73 5.38 -13.38
CA SER A 200 11.77 6.36 -12.28
C SER A 200 10.45 6.49 -11.49
N GLY A 201 9.44 5.65 -11.79
CA GLY A 201 8.22 5.59 -11.01
C GLY A 201 8.45 5.04 -9.60
N VAL A 202 7.61 5.46 -8.65
CA VAL A 202 7.74 5.10 -7.23
C VAL A 202 6.45 4.48 -6.71
N LEU A 203 6.56 3.30 -6.12
CA LEU A 203 5.52 2.71 -5.29
C LEU A 203 5.77 3.12 -3.84
N ILE A 204 4.74 3.64 -3.19
CA ILE A 204 4.76 4.08 -1.79
C ILE A 204 3.77 3.24 -1.01
N SER A 205 4.22 2.68 0.12
CA SER A 205 3.34 1.99 1.06
C SER A 205 3.77 2.27 2.50
N TYR A 206 2.80 2.39 3.39
CA TYR A 206 3.09 2.47 4.82
C TYR A 206 3.76 1.19 5.36
N SER A 207 3.62 0.06 4.65
CA SER A 207 4.02 -1.25 5.14
C SER A 207 5.52 -1.46 5.03
N SER A 208 6.16 -1.74 6.16
CA SER A 208 7.58 -2.12 6.23
C SER A 208 7.77 -3.63 6.42
N SER A 209 6.78 -4.45 6.03
CA SER A 209 6.83 -5.88 6.32
C SER A 209 7.95 -6.57 5.52
N ILE A 210 8.63 -7.52 6.19
CA ILE A 210 9.71 -8.32 5.60
C ILE A 210 9.27 -9.08 4.34
N PRO A 211 8.16 -9.85 4.33
CA PRO A 211 7.74 -10.58 3.11
C PRO A 211 7.38 -9.63 1.96
N PHE A 212 6.77 -8.47 2.25
CA PHE A 212 6.47 -7.47 1.22
C PHE A 212 7.73 -6.88 0.59
N ARG A 213 8.69 -6.42 1.40
CA ARG A 213 9.98 -5.91 0.90
C ARG A 213 10.73 -6.99 0.11
N SER A 214 10.66 -8.25 0.55
CA SER A 214 11.21 -9.38 -0.21
C SER A 214 10.55 -9.53 -1.59
N ALA A 215 9.22 -9.44 -1.65
CA ALA A 215 8.46 -9.53 -2.90
C ALA A 215 8.82 -8.39 -3.87
N LEU A 216 8.94 -7.16 -3.37
CA LEU A 216 9.39 -6.01 -4.16
C LEU A 216 10.79 -6.23 -4.78
N VAL A 217 11.74 -6.71 -3.97
CA VAL A 217 13.11 -7.02 -4.46
C VAL A 217 13.08 -8.11 -5.54
N ASN A 218 12.22 -9.12 -5.36
CA ASN A 218 12.03 -10.20 -6.34
C ASN A 218 11.43 -9.69 -7.66
N CYS A 219 10.53 -8.69 -7.61
CA CYS A 219 9.94 -8.09 -8.81
C CYS A 219 10.91 -7.19 -9.58
N GLY A 220 12.02 -6.77 -8.96
CA GLY A 220 13.03 -5.91 -9.57
C GLY A 220 13.11 -4.50 -8.99
N PHE A 221 12.24 -4.14 -8.06
CA PHE A 221 12.28 -2.82 -7.43
C PHE A 221 13.57 -2.57 -6.64
N ILE A 222 14.01 -1.31 -6.65
CA ILE A 222 15.01 -0.80 -5.71
C ILE A 222 14.28 -0.22 -4.51
N ILE A 223 14.39 -0.85 -3.34
CA ILE A 223 13.69 -0.42 -2.13
C ILE A 223 14.50 0.62 -1.35
N SER A 224 13.79 1.54 -0.71
CA SER A 224 14.33 2.58 0.16
C SER A 224 13.49 2.73 1.42
N GLU A 225 14.12 3.09 2.53
CA GLU A 225 13.41 3.50 3.74
C GLU A 225 12.78 4.89 3.53
N GLY A 226 11.47 4.98 3.72
CA GLY A 226 10.69 6.22 3.74
C GLY A 226 10.60 6.82 5.15
N PRO A 227 9.82 7.90 5.34
CA PRO A 227 9.65 8.52 6.65
C PRO A 227 8.87 7.63 7.62
N ALA A 228 9.16 7.76 8.92
CA ALA A 228 8.56 7.00 10.02
C ALA A 228 7.47 7.79 10.74
N VAL A 229 6.46 8.23 9.98
CA VAL A 229 5.37 9.08 10.49
C VAL A 229 4.49 8.27 11.43
N GLY A 230 4.47 8.64 12.71
CA GLY A 230 3.64 8.01 13.74
C GLY A 230 4.00 6.55 14.07
N ARG A 231 5.15 6.04 13.62
CA ARG A 231 5.59 4.64 13.81
C ARG A 231 7.08 4.55 14.10
N LYS A 232 7.50 3.42 14.69
CA LYS A 232 8.94 3.11 14.90
C LYS A 232 9.70 2.80 13.60
N ARG A 233 9.01 2.31 12.57
CA ARG A 233 9.59 1.91 11.27
C ARG A 233 9.07 2.83 10.17
N GLY A 234 9.92 3.14 9.21
CA GLY A 234 9.59 3.97 8.05
C GLY A 234 8.68 3.26 7.06
N ALA A 235 7.99 4.05 6.24
CA ALA A 235 7.32 3.58 5.05
C ALA A 235 8.29 2.85 4.10
N THR A 236 7.77 2.07 3.16
CA THR A 236 8.57 1.50 2.07
C THR A 236 8.35 2.35 0.81
N LEU A 237 9.45 2.82 0.25
CA LEU A 237 9.50 3.37 -1.11
C LEU A 237 10.15 2.31 -2.01
N ALA A 238 9.59 2.08 -3.19
CA ALA A 238 10.10 1.10 -4.14
C ALA A 238 10.15 1.72 -5.55
N TYR A 239 11.37 1.89 -6.06
CA TYR A 239 11.64 2.55 -7.33
C TYR A 239 11.75 1.52 -8.47
N LYS A 240 11.09 1.81 -9.59
CA LYS A 240 11.34 1.13 -10.85
C LYS A 240 12.43 1.87 -11.60
N ASN A 241 13.55 1.21 -11.87
CA ASN A 241 14.66 1.77 -12.65
C ASN A 241 14.99 3.24 -12.29
N PRO A 242 15.38 3.52 -11.03
CA PRO A 242 15.57 4.89 -10.56
C PRO A 242 16.60 5.64 -11.39
N ASP A 243 16.36 6.93 -11.66
CA ASP A 243 17.33 7.81 -12.31
C ASP A 243 18.51 8.18 -11.39
N GLU A 244 19.50 8.90 -11.92
CA GLU A 244 20.69 9.31 -11.16
C GLU A 244 20.39 10.24 -9.98
N PHE A 245 19.30 11.02 -10.03
CA PHE A 245 18.90 11.87 -8.92
C PHE A 245 18.27 11.03 -7.81
N GLN A 246 17.39 10.09 -8.14
CA GLN A 246 16.76 9.17 -7.22
C GLN A 246 17.79 8.25 -6.56
N LYS A 247 18.73 7.69 -7.33
CA LYS A 247 19.82 6.84 -6.81
C LYS A 247 20.60 7.51 -5.67
N LYS A 248 20.87 8.81 -5.77
CA LYS A 248 21.56 9.59 -4.72
C LYS A 248 20.74 9.78 -3.45
N ASN A 249 19.41 9.64 -3.53
CA ASN A 249 18.48 9.87 -2.43
C ASN A 249 17.92 8.58 -1.82
N ILE A 250 18.21 7.41 -2.41
CA ILE A 250 17.81 6.11 -1.88
C ILE A 250 18.49 5.88 -0.53
N LYS A 251 17.69 5.63 0.49
CA LYS A 251 18.13 5.34 1.85
C LYS A 251 18.05 3.84 2.08
N ARG A 252 19.14 3.25 2.56
CA ARG A 252 19.13 1.84 2.97
C ARG A 252 18.08 1.62 4.07
N ILE A 253 17.41 0.47 3.98
CA ILE A 253 16.54 0.00 5.06
C ILE A 253 17.42 -0.47 6.24
N PRO A 254 16.86 -0.65 7.45
CA PRO A 254 17.63 -1.17 8.58
C PRO A 254 18.35 -2.47 8.23
N GLU A 255 19.63 -2.57 8.57
CA GLU A 255 20.45 -3.73 8.23
C GLU A 255 19.84 -5.06 8.70
N ALA A 256 19.20 -5.07 9.88
CA ALA A 256 18.53 -6.24 10.40
C ALA A 256 17.40 -6.71 9.46
N ASP A 257 16.70 -5.79 8.81
CA ASP A 257 15.65 -6.11 7.84
C ASP A 257 16.26 -6.65 6.53
N GLU A 258 17.37 -6.07 6.05
CA GLU A 258 18.10 -6.65 4.90
C GLU A 258 18.50 -8.11 5.16
N ARG A 259 19.10 -8.38 6.34
CA ARG A 259 19.48 -9.74 6.74
C ARG A 259 18.27 -10.66 6.86
N LEU A 260 17.15 -10.18 7.42
CA LEU A 260 15.92 -10.99 7.52
C LEU A 260 15.33 -11.32 6.15
N ILE A 261 15.28 -10.34 5.24
CA ILE A 261 14.80 -10.55 3.86
C ILE A 261 15.70 -11.55 3.13
N ALA A 262 17.02 -11.44 3.30
CA ALA A 262 17.97 -12.27 2.57
C ALA A 262 18.11 -13.70 3.12
N LEU A 263 18.10 -13.87 4.45
CA LEU A 263 18.63 -15.09 5.09
C LEU A 263 17.61 -15.89 5.89
N SER A 264 16.40 -15.36 6.10
CA SER A 264 15.42 -15.96 7.01
C SER A 264 14.20 -16.49 6.28
N THR A 265 13.51 -17.47 6.90
CA THR A 265 12.20 -17.92 6.41
C THR A 265 11.12 -16.84 6.53
N VAL A 266 11.31 -15.80 7.35
CA VAL A 266 10.40 -14.65 7.37
C VAL A 266 10.49 -13.85 6.06
N GLY A 267 11.65 -13.90 5.40
CA GLY A 267 11.91 -13.32 4.08
C GLY A 267 11.25 -14.05 2.91
N VAL A 268 10.61 -15.20 3.12
CA VAL A 268 9.80 -15.85 2.08
C VAL A 268 8.62 -14.94 1.75
N PRO A 269 8.45 -14.50 0.49
CA PRO A 269 7.34 -13.63 0.09
C PRO A 269 6.04 -14.43 -0.08
N PHE A 270 4.96 -13.73 -0.41
CA PHE A 270 3.69 -14.33 -0.81
C PHE A 270 3.66 -14.55 -2.34
N TYR A 271 2.92 -15.56 -2.79
CA TYR A 271 2.71 -15.88 -4.21
C TYR A 271 1.24 -16.15 -4.50
N ASP A 272 0.80 -15.76 -5.68
CA ASP A 272 -0.55 -15.97 -6.23
C ASP A 272 -0.45 -15.99 -7.77
N LYS A 273 0.09 -17.10 -8.31
CA LYS A 273 0.51 -17.20 -9.72
C LYS A 273 -0.60 -16.91 -10.73
N ASN A 274 -1.83 -17.28 -10.40
CA ASN A 274 -2.99 -17.15 -11.27
C ASN A 274 -3.87 -15.95 -10.89
N LEU A 275 -3.53 -15.22 -9.81
CA LEU A 275 -4.26 -14.06 -9.31
C LEU A 275 -5.70 -14.40 -8.87
N ASP A 276 -5.91 -15.61 -8.38
CA ASP A 276 -7.23 -16.17 -8.05
C ASP A 276 -7.32 -16.75 -6.63
N LEU A 277 -6.20 -16.83 -5.91
CA LEU A 277 -6.20 -17.34 -4.54
C LEU A 277 -6.83 -16.36 -3.56
N ASN A 278 -7.45 -16.88 -2.50
CA ASN A 278 -7.89 -16.07 -1.38
C ASN A 278 -6.77 -15.88 -0.33
N SER A 279 -7.01 -14.99 0.65
CA SER A 279 -6.05 -14.67 1.72
C SER A 279 -5.54 -15.92 2.46
N ASP A 280 -6.44 -16.82 2.87
CA ASP A 280 -6.10 -18.01 3.65
C ASP A 280 -5.23 -18.99 2.83
N GLU A 281 -5.53 -19.16 1.55
CA GLU A 281 -4.74 -19.99 0.64
C GLU A 281 -3.32 -19.44 0.46
N ILE A 282 -3.20 -18.12 0.28
CA ILE A 282 -1.90 -17.45 0.13
C ILE A 282 -1.06 -17.58 1.41
N ILE A 283 -1.68 -17.39 2.60
CA ILE A 283 -1.01 -17.55 3.89
C ILE A 283 -0.54 -19.00 4.06
N LYS A 284 -1.42 -19.97 3.81
CA LYS A 284 -1.12 -21.40 3.94
C LYS A 284 0.02 -21.83 3.00
N ASN A 285 -0.03 -21.40 1.74
CA ASN A 285 1.00 -21.71 0.74
C ASN A 285 2.36 -21.14 1.16
N ARG A 286 2.37 -19.90 1.67
CA ARG A 286 3.61 -19.31 2.18
C ARG A 286 4.16 -20.07 3.38
N GLU A 287 3.33 -20.54 4.31
CA GLU A 287 3.82 -21.33 5.45
C GLU A 287 4.45 -22.66 5.01
N ILE A 288 3.88 -23.30 3.98
CA ILE A 288 4.49 -24.48 3.34
C ILE A 288 5.86 -24.12 2.75
N ASP A 289 5.98 -23.03 2.01
CA ASP A 289 7.26 -22.57 1.44
C ASP A 289 8.30 -22.27 2.53
N ARG A 290 7.87 -21.70 3.66
CA ARG A 290 8.75 -21.45 4.81
C ARG A 290 9.26 -22.74 5.45
N ILE A 291 8.41 -23.75 5.58
CA ILE A 291 8.79 -25.08 6.09
C ILE A 291 9.76 -25.75 5.11
N ASN A 292 9.45 -25.72 3.81
CA ASN A 292 10.31 -26.28 2.76
C ASN A 292 11.70 -25.63 2.77
N LEU A 293 11.77 -24.30 2.85
CA LEU A 293 13.03 -23.58 2.96
C LEU A 293 13.80 -23.94 4.23
N LYS A 294 13.12 -24.05 5.37
CA LYS A 294 13.74 -24.46 6.63
C LYS A 294 14.35 -25.86 6.53
N ASN A 295 13.61 -26.79 5.92
CA ASN A 295 14.07 -28.16 5.72
C ASN A 295 15.26 -28.23 4.75
N LEU A 296 15.20 -27.46 3.65
CA LEU A 296 16.29 -27.35 2.68
C LEU A 296 17.59 -26.84 3.34
N LEU A 297 17.47 -25.82 4.20
CA LEU A 297 18.62 -25.25 4.91
C LEU A 297 19.14 -26.14 6.04
N GLY A 298 18.27 -26.93 6.68
CA GLY A 298 18.63 -27.78 7.81
C GLY A 298 19.41 -27.03 8.88
N ASN A 299 20.60 -27.55 9.24
CA ASN A 299 21.48 -26.96 10.25
C ASN A 299 22.09 -25.60 9.85
N LYS A 300 22.03 -25.22 8.56
CA LYS A 300 22.50 -23.92 8.08
C LYS A 300 21.50 -22.80 8.38
N CYS A 301 20.24 -23.13 8.67
CA CYS A 301 19.21 -22.14 8.93
C CYS A 301 19.52 -21.30 10.17
N TYR A 302 19.84 -20.02 9.99
CA TYR A 302 19.95 -19.10 11.12
C TYR A 302 18.59 -18.85 11.77
N SER A 303 18.57 -18.72 13.10
CA SER A 303 17.39 -18.21 13.80
C SER A 303 17.21 -16.71 13.54
N THR A 304 15.97 -16.22 13.57
CA THR A 304 15.67 -14.80 13.39
C THR A 304 16.39 -13.91 14.41
N THR A 305 16.55 -14.38 15.65
CA THR A 305 17.32 -13.71 16.70
C THR A 305 18.80 -13.57 16.32
N ARG A 306 19.41 -14.65 15.81
CA ARG A 306 20.81 -14.67 15.37
C ARG A 306 21.03 -13.71 14.20
N ILE A 307 20.11 -13.71 13.24
CA ILE A 307 20.11 -12.82 12.06
C ILE A 307 20.01 -11.35 12.47
N LYS A 308 19.05 -11.01 13.33
CA LYS A 308 18.86 -9.63 13.81
C LYS A 308 20.11 -9.12 14.53
N ALA A 309 20.73 -9.96 15.37
CA ALA A 309 21.95 -9.65 16.09
C ALA A 309 23.23 -9.60 15.22
N GLY A 310 23.13 -9.82 13.90
CA GLY A 310 24.28 -9.82 13.00
C GLY A 310 25.24 -11.00 13.22
N LYS A 311 24.84 -12.03 13.97
CA LYS A 311 25.65 -13.22 14.26
C LYS A 311 25.63 -14.22 13.10
N ILE A 312 25.88 -13.75 11.88
CA ILE A 312 25.89 -14.54 10.64
C ILE A 312 27.32 -14.71 10.12
N ASP A 313 27.52 -15.48 9.05
CA ASP A 313 28.85 -15.70 8.50
C ASP A 313 29.53 -14.38 8.07
N GLU A 314 30.83 -14.26 8.32
CA GLU A 314 31.61 -13.05 8.05
C GLU A 314 31.52 -12.61 6.57
N LYS A 315 31.47 -13.57 5.63
CA LYS A 315 31.31 -13.29 4.20
C LYS A 315 30.02 -12.50 3.89
N LEU A 316 28.93 -12.78 4.63
CA LEU A 316 27.64 -12.09 4.45
C LEU A 316 27.68 -10.69 5.07
N LEU A 317 28.38 -10.51 6.19
CA LEU A 317 28.61 -9.20 6.80
C LEU A 317 29.48 -8.31 5.89
N LYS A 318 30.47 -8.88 5.21
CA LYS A 318 31.28 -8.15 4.22
C LYS A 318 30.43 -7.60 3.09
N ILE A 319 29.51 -8.42 2.54
CA ILE A 319 28.55 -7.96 1.52
C ILE A 319 27.70 -6.83 2.07
N GLN A 320 27.16 -6.97 3.28
CA GLN A 320 26.30 -5.95 3.89
C GLN A 320 26.97 -4.58 4.03
N ASN A 321 28.31 -4.55 4.19
CA ASN A 321 29.09 -3.31 4.30
C ASN A 321 29.48 -2.69 2.94
N GLU A 322 29.12 -3.32 1.81
CA GLU A 322 29.37 -2.74 0.49
C GLU A 322 28.55 -1.45 0.28
N ASN A 323 29.10 -0.54 -0.53
CA ASN A 323 28.43 0.70 -0.93
C ASN A 323 27.40 0.43 -2.04
N LEU A 324 26.36 -0.33 -1.71
CA LEU A 324 25.25 -0.72 -2.58
C LEU A 324 23.92 -0.37 -1.92
N ASN A 325 22.85 -0.32 -2.73
CA ASN A 325 21.51 -0.17 -2.18
C ASN A 325 21.02 -1.48 -1.54
N SER A 326 19.98 -1.40 -0.70
CA SER A 326 19.46 -2.56 0.02
C SER A 326 19.00 -3.70 -0.90
N SER A 327 18.38 -3.40 -2.06
CA SER A 327 17.96 -4.44 -3.00
C SER A 327 19.15 -5.23 -3.56
N GLU A 328 20.26 -4.55 -3.89
CA GLU A 328 21.49 -5.19 -4.37
C GLU A 328 22.16 -6.03 -3.29
N ILE A 329 22.27 -5.49 -2.06
CA ILE A 329 22.80 -6.21 -0.89
C ILE A 329 21.99 -7.50 -0.66
N ILE A 330 20.67 -7.38 -0.60
CA ILE A 330 19.77 -8.53 -0.38
C ILE A 330 19.98 -9.59 -1.47
N LYS A 331 20.02 -9.19 -2.75
CA LYS A 331 20.23 -10.12 -3.87
C LYS A 331 21.59 -10.81 -3.79
N LYS A 332 22.67 -10.09 -3.50
CA LYS A 332 24.01 -10.66 -3.32
C LYS A 332 24.08 -11.61 -2.13
N MET A 333 23.50 -11.25 -0.99
CA MET A 333 23.44 -12.11 0.19
C MET A 333 22.64 -13.38 -0.06
N LYS A 334 21.45 -13.29 -0.68
CA LYS A 334 20.63 -14.45 -1.07
C LYS A 334 21.44 -15.40 -1.95
N LYS A 335 22.09 -14.86 -3.00
CA LYS A 335 22.93 -15.64 -3.92
C LYS A 335 23.98 -16.45 -3.14
N ILE A 336 24.78 -15.80 -2.31
CA ILE A 336 25.88 -16.46 -1.55
C ILE A 336 25.39 -17.41 -0.45
N TYR A 337 24.19 -17.18 0.09
CA TYR A 337 23.64 -18.02 1.15
C TYR A 337 22.98 -19.30 0.60
N PHE A 338 22.37 -19.21 -0.58
CA PHE A 338 21.66 -20.33 -1.22
C PHE A 338 22.47 -21.05 -2.32
N GLU A 339 23.57 -20.47 -2.83
CA GLU A 339 24.51 -21.17 -3.72
C GLU A 339 25.39 -22.14 -2.92
N TYR A 340 24.92 -23.39 -2.76
CA TYR A 340 25.73 -24.56 -2.41
C TYR A 340 25.16 -25.85 -2.99
#